data_AF-A0A7S2LTU4-F1
#
_entry.id   AF-A0A7S2LTU4-F1
#
_cell.length_a   1.000
_cell.length_b   1.000
_cell.length_c   1.000
_cell.angle_alpha   90.00
_cell.angle_beta   90.00
_cell.angle_gamma   90.00
#
_symmetry.space_group_name_H-M   'P 1'
#
loop_
_entity.id
_entity.type
_entity.pdbx_description
1 polymer ?
#
loop_
_entity_poly.entity_id
_entity_poly.type
_entity_poly.pdbx_seq_one_letter_code
_entity_poly.pdbx_strand_id
1 'polypeptide(L)'
;TTIRPGIVRAKKMGLVQSRTADLIFTMEPAFAGEQLFDPQNKGRIMALFRNPVDRLVSKFYYLQTATWERTYKPEWKDMTIVEWAELPSEDENFMVRKLSGKRFSEPVNEMDLILAKEFLRQRVVVGLMGEMTESFRRFNIAMNVDVQEERNRRCVEEYFGVKDADSGVKNSNKHPKVVEGSPEWRALAKKNHLDIILYSYAERLFEEQKQIIDSYTAQDSENKQ
;
A
#
# COMPACT_ATOMS: atom_id res chain seq x y z
N THR A 1 7.95 -5.93 -15.71
CA THR A 1 6.61 -5.52 -16.20
C THR A 1 5.99 -4.37 -15.41
N THR A 2 6.31 -4.23 -14.13
CA THR A 2 5.61 -3.35 -13.17
C THR A 2 6.11 -1.89 -13.11
N ILE A 3 7.20 -1.58 -13.84
CA ILE A 3 7.77 -0.23 -14.03
C ILE A 3 7.44 0.31 -15.43
N ARG A 4 7.57 1.63 -15.66
CA ARG A 4 7.05 2.32 -16.87
C ARG A 4 7.36 1.65 -18.22
N PRO A 5 8.60 1.24 -18.55
CA PRO A 5 8.86 0.54 -19.82
C PRO A 5 8.11 -0.80 -19.94
N GLY A 6 7.98 -1.52 -18.82
CA GLY A 6 7.22 -2.76 -18.74
C GLY A 6 5.72 -2.52 -18.94
N ILE A 7 5.17 -1.44 -18.37
CA ILE A 7 3.76 -1.05 -18.54
C ILE A 7 3.48 -0.69 -20.01
N VAL A 8 4.37 0.07 -20.66
CA VAL A 8 4.22 0.42 -22.09
C VAL A 8 4.27 -0.83 -22.96
N ARG A 9 5.14 -1.80 -22.66
CA ARG A 9 5.16 -3.09 -23.36
C ARG A 9 3.85 -3.87 -23.16
N ALA A 10 3.34 -3.93 -21.93
CA ALA A 10 2.08 -4.61 -21.62
C ALA A 10 0.88 -3.99 -22.37
N LYS A 11 0.83 -2.66 -22.47
CA LYS A 11 -0.15 -1.94 -23.31
C LYS A 11 -0.08 -2.39 -24.77
N LYS A 12 1.13 -2.43 -25.36
CA LYS A 12 1.33 -2.86 -26.76
C LYS A 12 0.87 -4.30 -27.00
N MET A 13 0.97 -5.15 -25.98
CA MET A 13 0.51 -6.54 -26.03
C MET A 13 -1.00 -6.70 -25.75
N GLY A 14 -1.71 -5.62 -25.42
CA GLY A 14 -3.13 -5.66 -25.09
C GLY A 14 -3.44 -6.45 -23.81
N LEU A 15 -2.54 -6.44 -22.81
CA LEU A 15 -2.63 -7.30 -21.62
C LEU A 15 -4.00 -7.26 -20.91
N VAL A 16 -4.58 -6.07 -20.77
CA VAL A 16 -5.87 -5.90 -20.09
C VAL A 16 -7.02 -6.27 -21.04
N GLN A 17 -6.91 -5.87 -22.30
CA GLN A 17 -7.92 -6.12 -23.35
C GLN A 17 -8.03 -7.62 -23.68
N SER A 18 -6.94 -8.39 -23.55
CA SER A 18 -6.92 -9.83 -23.76
C SER A 18 -7.60 -10.61 -22.64
N ARG A 19 -7.85 -9.98 -21.47
CA ARG A 19 -8.43 -10.61 -20.26
C ARG A 19 -7.66 -11.84 -19.77
N THR A 20 -6.35 -11.87 -20.03
CA THR A 20 -5.48 -12.99 -19.62
C THR A 20 -4.82 -12.78 -18.26
N ALA A 21 -4.99 -11.61 -17.65
CA ALA A 21 -4.42 -11.27 -16.35
C ALA A 21 -5.50 -10.83 -15.38
N ASP A 22 -5.63 -11.56 -14.27
CA ASP A 22 -6.60 -11.25 -13.22
C ASP A 22 -6.06 -10.21 -12.22
N LEU A 23 -4.74 -10.14 -12.05
CA LEU A 23 -4.08 -9.26 -11.08
C LEU A 23 -2.81 -8.62 -11.65
N ILE A 24 -2.64 -7.32 -11.39
CA ILE A 24 -1.48 -6.54 -11.82
C ILE A 24 -0.87 -5.85 -10.60
N PHE A 25 0.39 -6.15 -10.31
CA PHE A 25 1.17 -5.43 -9.30
C PHE A 25 1.94 -4.29 -9.95
N THR A 26 1.91 -3.09 -9.36
CA THR A 26 2.66 -1.94 -9.89
C THR A 26 3.04 -0.95 -8.79
N MET A 27 4.21 -0.34 -8.96
CA MET A 27 4.67 0.81 -8.15
C MET A 27 4.30 2.16 -8.79
N GLU A 28 3.62 2.15 -9.93
CA GLU A 28 3.25 3.34 -10.71
C GLU A 28 1.73 3.30 -11.03
N PRO A 29 0.85 3.27 -10.01
CA PRO A 29 -0.56 2.98 -10.19
C PRO A 29 -1.29 4.00 -11.09
N ALA A 30 -0.95 5.28 -10.98
CA ALA A 30 -1.51 6.32 -11.85
C ALA A 30 -1.16 6.08 -13.34
N PHE A 31 0.11 5.77 -13.62
CA PHE A 31 0.57 5.51 -14.99
C PHE A 31 0.04 4.19 -15.54
N ALA A 32 -0.06 3.15 -14.71
CA ALA A 32 -0.68 1.89 -15.09
C ALA A 32 -2.17 2.08 -15.44
N GLY A 33 -2.89 2.86 -14.63
CA GLY A 33 -4.28 3.25 -14.89
C GLY A 33 -4.47 3.93 -16.25
N GLU A 34 -3.61 4.91 -16.56
CA GLU A 34 -3.65 5.65 -17.83
C GLU A 34 -3.27 4.79 -19.05
N GLN A 35 -2.33 3.86 -18.90
CA GLN A 35 -1.77 3.14 -20.03
C GLN A 35 -2.46 1.81 -20.33
N LEU A 36 -2.95 1.09 -19.32
CA LEU A 36 -3.41 -0.28 -19.48
C LEU A 36 -4.94 -0.39 -19.58
N PHE A 37 -5.68 0.50 -18.92
CA PHE A 37 -7.13 0.40 -18.79
C PHE A 37 -7.85 1.39 -19.71
N ASP A 38 -9.11 1.10 -20.02
CA ASP A 38 -9.97 1.89 -20.89
C ASP A 38 -11.44 1.82 -20.41
N PRO A 39 -12.38 2.59 -20.99
CA PRO A 39 -13.77 2.58 -20.55
C PRO A 39 -14.46 1.20 -20.62
N GLN A 40 -14.01 0.31 -21.51
CA GLN A 40 -14.53 -1.05 -21.70
C GLN A 40 -13.84 -2.07 -20.80
N ASN A 41 -12.61 -1.81 -20.36
CA ASN A 41 -11.80 -2.68 -19.52
C ASN A 41 -11.26 -1.88 -18.32
N LYS A 42 -12.10 -1.76 -17.29
CA LYS A 42 -11.76 -1.06 -16.04
C LYS A 42 -11.13 -2.01 -15.03
N GLY A 43 -10.30 -1.46 -14.15
CA GLY A 43 -9.73 -2.17 -13.00
C GLY A 43 -10.16 -1.57 -11.69
N ARG A 44 -9.99 -2.34 -10.61
CA ARG A 44 -10.10 -1.88 -9.22
C ARG A 44 -8.73 -2.01 -8.57
N ILE A 45 -8.32 -1.00 -7.81
CA ILE A 45 -7.05 -1.03 -7.10
C ILE A 45 -7.32 -1.47 -5.67
N MET A 46 -6.48 -2.35 -5.15
CA MET A 46 -6.41 -2.69 -3.73
C MET A 46 -5.02 -2.31 -3.25
N ALA A 47 -4.93 -1.61 -2.11
CA ALA A 47 -3.65 -1.14 -1.60
C ALA A 47 -3.62 -1.18 -0.07
N LEU A 48 -2.49 -1.62 0.48
CA LEU A 48 -2.20 -1.57 1.92
C LEU A 48 -1.39 -0.31 2.23
N PHE A 49 -1.88 0.47 3.19
CA PHE A 49 -1.21 1.66 3.68
C PHE A 49 -0.62 1.40 5.07
N ARG A 50 0.56 1.95 5.31
CA ARG A 50 1.23 1.95 6.61
C ARG A 50 1.42 3.39 7.04
N ASN A 51 1.36 3.64 8.34
CA ASN A 51 1.74 4.92 8.89
C ASN A 51 3.11 5.35 8.31
N PRO A 52 3.23 6.57 7.74
CA PRO A 52 4.45 7.00 7.04
C PRO A 52 5.69 6.99 7.94
N VAL A 53 5.54 7.36 9.22
CA VAL A 53 6.67 7.35 10.17
C VAL A 53 7.08 5.92 10.46
N ASP A 54 6.13 5.03 10.77
CA ASP A 54 6.44 3.61 11.01
C ASP A 54 7.11 2.95 9.81
N ARG A 55 6.67 3.30 8.58
CA ARG A 55 7.29 2.85 7.34
C ARG A 55 8.76 3.28 7.26
N LEU A 56 9.05 4.55 7.58
CA LEU A 56 10.40 5.10 7.52
C LEU A 56 11.30 4.51 8.60
N VAL A 57 10.82 4.40 9.83
CA VAL A 57 11.55 3.76 10.94
C VAL A 57 11.88 2.31 10.59
N SER A 58 10.89 1.58 10.06
CA SER A 58 11.09 0.20 9.62
C SER A 58 12.13 0.10 8.50
N LYS A 59 12.09 1.00 7.51
CA LYS A 59 13.10 1.07 6.44
C LYS A 59 14.50 1.36 7.00
N PHE A 60 14.62 2.36 7.87
CA PHE A 60 15.89 2.78 8.46
C PHE A 60 16.59 1.61 9.15
N TYR A 61 15.91 0.93 10.07
CA TYR A 61 16.52 -0.21 10.78
C TYR A 61 16.71 -1.45 9.89
N TYR A 62 15.80 -1.70 8.95
CA TYR A 62 15.91 -2.84 8.06
C TYR A 62 17.12 -2.76 7.13
N LEU A 63 17.35 -1.59 6.50
CA LEU A 63 18.46 -1.42 5.58
C LEU A 63 19.84 -1.42 6.26
N GLN A 64 19.91 -1.30 7.60
CA GLN A 64 21.14 -1.48 8.37
C GLN A 64 21.56 -2.95 8.54
N THR A 65 20.63 -3.90 8.34
CA THR A 65 20.87 -5.32 8.61
C THR A 65 20.66 -6.22 7.40
N ALA A 66 19.98 -5.73 6.35
CA ALA A 66 19.60 -6.51 5.17
C ALA A 66 20.78 -6.70 4.20
N THR A 67 21.80 -7.46 4.59
CA THR A 67 23.04 -7.67 3.81
C THR A 67 22.83 -8.32 2.43
N TRP A 68 21.69 -8.97 2.22
CA TRP A 68 21.29 -9.58 0.96
C TRP A 68 20.63 -8.60 -0.02
N GLU A 69 20.23 -7.40 0.43
CA GLU A 69 19.59 -6.42 -0.44
C GLU A 69 20.60 -5.51 -1.12
N ARG A 70 20.35 -5.21 -2.40
CA ARG A 70 21.13 -4.21 -3.14
C ARG A 70 21.06 -2.82 -2.50
N THR A 71 19.98 -2.53 -1.78
CA THR A 71 19.74 -1.28 -1.06
C THR A 71 20.27 -1.28 0.37
N TYR A 72 21.06 -2.29 0.77
CA TYR A 72 21.75 -2.33 2.07
C TYR A 72 22.56 -1.05 2.33
N LYS A 73 22.44 -0.53 3.55
CA LYS A 73 23.02 0.73 4.01
C LYS A 73 23.77 0.53 5.34
N PRO A 74 24.95 -0.10 5.32
CA PRO A 74 25.76 -0.30 6.52
C PRO A 74 26.13 1.03 7.18
N GLU A 75 26.29 2.10 6.41
CA GLU A 75 26.63 3.43 6.89
C GLU A 75 25.56 4.07 7.80
N TRP A 76 24.32 3.54 7.81
CA TRP A 76 23.25 4.03 8.67
C TRP A 76 23.26 3.42 10.07
N LYS A 77 24.07 2.38 10.30
CA LYS A 77 24.07 1.65 11.57
C LYS A 77 24.52 2.49 12.76
N ASP A 78 25.45 3.40 12.52
CA ASP A 78 26.03 4.29 13.53
C ASP A 78 25.35 5.68 13.56
N MET A 79 24.29 5.86 12.77
CA MET A 79 23.53 7.11 12.66
C MET A 79 22.30 7.07 13.56
N THR A 80 21.92 8.21 14.13
CA THR A 80 20.61 8.35 14.80
C THR A 80 19.50 8.57 13.78
N ILE A 81 18.24 8.27 14.15
CA ILE A 81 17.08 8.54 13.29
C ILE A 81 16.98 10.04 12.93
N VAL A 82 17.33 10.92 13.86
CA VAL A 82 17.25 12.38 13.64
C VAL A 82 18.28 12.81 12.59
N GLU A 83 19.53 12.35 12.69
CA GLU A 83 20.56 12.61 11.68
C GLU A 83 20.18 12.05 10.32
N TRP A 84 19.63 10.83 10.29
CA TRP A 84 19.16 10.20 9.06
C TRP A 84 18.00 10.98 8.44
N ALA A 85 17.07 11.47 9.26
CA ALA A 85 15.93 12.25 8.80
C ALA A 85 16.38 13.54 8.10
N GLU A 86 17.50 14.15 8.47
CA GLU A 86 17.98 15.38 7.83
C GLU A 86 18.59 15.16 6.42
N LEU A 87 19.03 13.95 6.09
CA LEU A 87 19.58 13.63 4.77
C LEU A 87 18.54 13.83 3.65
N PRO A 88 18.98 14.18 2.41
CA PRO A 88 18.12 14.11 1.23
C PRO A 88 17.59 12.69 1.06
N SER A 89 16.27 12.55 0.97
CA SER A 89 15.62 11.24 0.93
C SER A 89 14.66 11.11 -0.24
N GLU A 90 14.72 9.96 -0.91
CA GLU A 90 13.75 9.63 -1.95
C GLU A 90 12.35 9.32 -1.39
N ASP A 91 12.26 9.13 -0.07
CA ASP A 91 11.03 8.77 0.61
C ASP A 91 10.16 9.96 0.99
N GLU A 92 10.62 11.20 0.78
CA GLU A 92 9.88 12.41 1.14
C GLU A 92 8.54 12.47 0.37
N ASN A 93 7.44 12.37 1.13
CA ASN A 93 6.06 12.33 0.63
C ASN A 93 5.88 11.29 -0.49
N PHE A 94 6.52 10.13 -0.31
CA PHE A 94 6.59 9.06 -1.30
C PHE A 94 5.20 8.60 -1.77
N MET A 95 4.24 8.44 -0.86
CA MET A 95 2.93 7.92 -1.23
C MET A 95 2.13 8.93 -2.05
N VAL A 96 2.10 10.20 -1.63
CA VAL A 96 1.48 11.29 -2.39
C VAL A 96 2.08 11.37 -3.80
N ARG A 97 3.42 11.30 -3.91
CA ARG A 97 4.12 11.28 -5.20
C ARG A 97 3.67 10.14 -6.12
N LYS A 98 3.60 8.91 -5.59
CA LYS A 98 3.23 7.74 -6.38
C LYS A 98 1.78 7.78 -6.85
N LEU A 99 0.87 8.25 -6.01
CA LEU A 99 -0.55 8.31 -6.33
C LEU A 99 -0.91 9.50 -7.23
N SER A 100 -0.19 10.62 -7.13
CA SER A 100 -0.35 11.74 -8.05
C SER A 100 0.34 11.53 -9.41
N GLY A 101 1.13 10.45 -9.55
CA GLY A 101 1.79 10.07 -10.81
C GLY A 101 3.09 10.84 -11.11
N LYS A 102 3.59 11.61 -10.14
CA LYS A 102 4.82 12.40 -10.30
C LYS A 102 6.07 11.53 -10.37
N ARG A 103 7.03 12.00 -11.16
CA ARG A 103 8.38 11.43 -11.22
C ARG A 103 9.16 11.78 -9.95
N PHE A 104 10.25 11.06 -9.76
CA PHE A 104 11.13 11.26 -8.62
C PHE A 104 11.73 12.68 -8.55
N SER A 105 12.12 13.22 -9.69
CA SER A 105 12.75 14.55 -9.80
C SER A 105 11.78 15.72 -9.62
N GLU A 106 10.47 15.48 -9.55
CA GLU A 106 9.47 16.55 -9.49
C GLU A 106 9.15 16.93 -8.04
N PRO A 107 8.94 18.21 -7.69
CA PRO A 107 8.53 18.57 -6.34
C PRO A 107 7.09 18.10 -6.06
N VAL A 108 6.80 17.73 -4.82
CA VAL A 108 5.45 17.36 -4.35
C VAL A 108 4.87 18.52 -3.56
N ASN A 109 3.62 18.88 -3.81
CA ASN A 109 2.92 19.99 -3.16
C ASN A 109 1.46 19.62 -2.79
N GLU A 110 0.72 20.60 -2.27
CA GLU A 110 -0.66 20.38 -1.81
C GLU A 110 -1.64 19.98 -2.92
N MET A 111 -1.42 20.42 -4.17
CA MET A 111 -2.24 19.98 -5.30
C MET A 111 -2.06 18.49 -5.57
N ASP A 112 -0.84 17.96 -5.39
CA ASP A 112 -0.58 16.52 -5.49
C ASP A 112 -1.30 15.73 -4.40
N LEU A 113 -1.36 16.28 -3.18
CA LEU A 113 -2.12 15.68 -2.09
C LEU A 113 -3.61 15.61 -2.44
N ILE A 114 -4.18 16.65 -3.04
CA ILE A 114 -5.59 16.64 -3.48
C ILE A 114 -5.80 15.54 -4.54
N LEU A 115 -4.92 15.45 -5.53
CA LEU A 115 -4.99 14.41 -6.56
C LEU A 115 -4.85 13.01 -5.97
N ALA A 116 -3.92 12.81 -5.03
CA ALA A 116 -3.73 11.54 -4.33
C ALA A 116 -4.97 11.15 -3.52
N LYS A 117 -5.59 12.09 -2.81
CA LYS A 117 -6.86 11.85 -2.08
C LYS A 117 -7.97 11.45 -3.03
N GLU A 118 -8.17 12.18 -4.12
CA GLU A 118 -9.18 11.82 -5.13
C GLU A 118 -8.90 10.45 -5.77
N PHE A 119 -7.63 10.12 -6.01
CA PHE A 119 -7.24 8.80 -6.48
C PHE A 119 -7.68 7.69 -5.51
N LEU A 120 -7.39 7.86 -4.20
CA LEU A 120 -7.81 6.90 -3.18
C LEU A 120 -9.33 6.75 -3.14
N ARG A 121 -10.04 7.89 -3.06
CA ARG A 121 -11.50 7.94 -2.94
C ARG A 121 -12.22 7.22 -4.07
N GLN A 122 -11.74 7.38 -5.29
CA GLN A 122 -12.46 6.93 -6.48
C GLN A 122 -12.05 5.54 -6.97
N ARG A 123 -10.83 5.08 -6.65
CA ARG A 123 -10.23 3.92 -7.36
C ARG A 123 -9.73 2.81 -6.46
N VAL A 124 -9.58 3.07 -5.15
CA VAL A 124 -8.83 2.18 -4.25
C VAL A 124 -9.74 1.60 -3.18
N VAL A 125 -9.77 0.26 -3.08
CA VAL A 125 -10.16 -0.43 -1.84
C VAL A 125 -9.00 -0.31 -0.88
N VAL A 126 -9.21 0.44 0.19
CA VAL A 126 -8.18 0.78 1.15
C VAL A 126 -8.03 -0.38 2.14
N GLY A 127 -6.79 -0.79 2.37
CA GLY A 127 -6.39 -1.63 3.49
C GLY A 127 -5.31 -0.93 4.33
N LEU A 128 -5.20 -1.30 5.60
CA LEU A 128 -4.22 -0.76 6.54
C LEU A 128 -3.35 -1.89 7.08
N MET A 129 -2.04 -1.67 7.14
CA MET A 129 -1.10 -2.64 7.72
C MET A 129 -1.31 -2.85 9.22
N GLY A 130 -1.92 -1.90 9.93
CA GLY A 130 -2.35 -2.11 11.32
C GLY A 130 -3.56 -3.03 11.45
N GLU A 131 -4.36 -3.16 10.39
CA GLU A 131 -5.64 -3.89 10.35
C GLU A 131 -5.60 -4.98 9.27
N MET A 132 -4.53 -5.77 9.22
CA MET A 132 -4.25 -6.72 8.13
C MET A 132 -5.39 -7.74 7.93
N THR A 133 -5.90 -8.34 9.01
CA THR A 133 -6.98 -9.33 8.92
C THR A 133 -8.22 -8.75 8.25
N GLU A 134 -8.65 -7.56 8.66
CA GLU A 134 -9.81 -6.89 8.10
C GLU A 134 -9.53 -6.40 6.66
N SER A 135 -8.32 -5.90 6.39
CA SER A 135 -7.91 -5.48 5.06
C SER A 135 -7.99 -6.62 4.04
N PHE A 136 -7.49 -7.81 4.41
CA PHE A 136 -7.54 -8.98 3.52
C PHE A 136 -8.94 -9.58 3.42
N ARG A 137 -9.78 -9.51 4.47
CA ARG A 137 -11.20 -9.86 4.35
C ARG A 137 -11.86 -9.02 3.25
N ARG A 138 -11.63 -7.70 3.27
CA ARG A 138 -12.16 -6.74 2.28
C ARG A 138 -11.61 -6.98 0.88
N PHE A 139 -10.32 -7.30 0.75
CA PHE A 139 -9.73 -7.65 -0.55
C PHE A 139 -10.32 -8.94 -1.11
N ASN A 140 -10.52 -9.97 -0.28
CA ASN A 140 -11.16 -11.21 -0.70
C ASN A 140 -12.59 -10.96 -1.21
N ILE A 141 -13.38 -10.14 -0.51
CA ILE A 141 -14.70 -9.71 -1.00
C ILE A 141 -14.59 -8.96 -2.33
N ALA A 142 -13.67 -7.99 -2.43
CA ALA A 142 -13.48 -7.20 -3.64
C ALA A 142 -13.00 -8.02 -4.85
N MET A 143 -12.32 -9.15 -4.61
CA MET A 143 -11.86 -10.11 -5.63
C MET A 143 -12.83 -11.27 -5.84
N ASN A 144 -13.95 -11.32 -5.12
CA ASN A 144 -14.89 -12.45 -5.13
C ASN A 144 -14.23 -13.80 -4.78
N VAL A 145 -13.34 -13.81 -3.79
CA VAL A 145 -12.70 -15.01 -3.27
C VAL A 145 -13.56 -15.62 -2.17
N ASP A 146 -14.08 -16.82 -2.40
CA ASP A 146 -14.84 -17.56 -1.40
C ASP A 146 -13.91 -18.19 -0.36
N VAL A 147 -13.84 -17.59 0.82
CA VAL A 147 -13.00 -18.06 1.93
C VAL A 147 -13.57 -19.29 2.64
N GLN A 148 -14.80 -19.73 2.33
CA GLN A 148 -15.37 -20.98 2.83
C GLN A 148 -14.84 -22.19 2.08
N GLU A 149 -14.34 -22.00 0.86
CA GLU A 149 -13.65 -23.05 0.12
C GLU A 149 -12.39 -23.50 0.89
N GLU A 150 -12.25 -24.80 1.10
CA GLU A 150 -11.18 -25.40 1.91
C GLU A 150 -9.78 -24.90 1.51
N ARG A 151 -9.53 -24.78 0.20
CA ARG A 151 -8.26 -24.30 -0.34
C ARG A 151 -7.98 -22.86 0.06
N ASN A 152 -8.98 -21.98 -0.06
CA ASN A 152 -8.83 -20.56 0.23
C ASN A 152 -8.70 -20.33 1.73
N ARG A 153 -9.46 -21.08 2.53
CA ARG A 153 -9.36 -21.07 3.99
C ARG A 153 -7.95 -21.42 4.46
N ARG A 154 -7.39 -22.53 3.96
CA ARG A 154 -6.00 -22.94 4.28
C ARG A 154 -4.98 -21.89 3.87
N CYS A 155 -5.15 -21.27 2.70
CA CYS A 155 -4.28 -20.18 2.25
C CYS A 155 -4.30 -19.01 3.24
N VAL A 156 -5.49 -18.56 3.66
CA VAL A 156 -5.61 -17.47 4.65
C VAL A 156 -4.95 -17.88 5.98
N GLU A 157 -5.23 -19.07 6.49
CA GLU A 157 -4.65 -19.58 7.74
C GLU A 157 -3.11 -19.71 7.68
N GLU A 158 -2.54 -20.07 6.54
CA GLU A 158 -1.09 -20.19 6.36
C GLU A 158 -0.36 -18.84 6.55
N TYR A 159 -0.94 -17.76 6.02
CA TYR A 159 -0.31 -16.43 6.03
C TYR A 159 -0.68 -15.58 7.25
N PHE A 160 -1.90 -15.73 7.78
CA PHE A 160 -2.41 -14.93 8.90
C PHE A 160 -2.47 -15.69 10.23
N GLY A 161 -2.23 -17.00 10.23
CA GLY A 161 -2.42 -17.86 11.38
C GLY A 161 -3.90 -18.23 11.59
N VAL A 162 -4.14 -19.17 12.50
CA VAL A 162 -5.49 -19.43 13.02
C VAL A 162 -5.83 -18.28 13.98
N LYS A 163 -7.07 -17.77 13.96
CA LYS A 163 -7.55 -16.87 15.01
C LYS A 163 -7.22 -17.51 16.36
N ASP A 164 -6.54 -16.77 17.24
CA ASP A 164 -6.05 -17.18 18.57
C ASP A 164 -4.67 -17.85 18.66
N ALA A 165 -3.96 -18.05 17.53
CA ALA A 165 -2.54 -18.35 17.58
C ALA A 165 -1.73 -17.05 17.53
N ASP A 166 -0.97 -16.74 18.59
CA ASP A 166 -0.01 -15.64 18.68
C ASP A 166 1.21 -15.84 17.74
N SER A 167 0.97 -16.27 16.50
CA SER A 167 1.96 -16.33 15.45
C SER A 167 2.04 -14.94 14.84
N GLY A 168 2.79 -14.06 15.49
CA GLY A 168 3.06 -12.70 15.00
C GLY A 168 3.36 -12.66 13.50
N VAL A 169 3.03 -11.53 12.87
CA VAL A 169 3.14 -11.30 11.42
C VAL A 169 4.48 -11.83 10.90
N LYS A 170 4.42 -12.89 10.08
CA LYS A 170 5.58 -13.45 9.38
C LYS A 170 6.24 -12.31 8.58
N ASN A 171 7.56 -12.15 8.72
CA ASN A 171 8.38 -11.07 8.11
C ASN A 171 8.38 -9.69 8.82
N SER A 172 8.16 -9.64 10.13
CA SER A 172 8.41 -8.42 10.92
C SER A 172 9.89 -8.34 11.34
N ASN A 173 10.61 -7.30 10.90
CA ASN A 173 11.91 -6.97 11.48
C ASN A 173 11.69 -6.25 12.82
N LYS A 174 12.23 -6.79 13.92
CA LYS A 174 12.12 -6.14 15.22
C LYS A 174 13.03 -4.92 15.25
N HIS A 175 12.43 -3.77 15.53
CA HIS A 175 13.16 -2.51 15.68
C HIS A 175 12.52 -1.65 16.77
N PRO A 176 13.26 -0.68 17.34
CA PRO A 176 12.69 0.30 18.25
C PRO A 176 11.45 0.98 17.65
N LYS A 177 10.41 1.14 18.47
CA LYS A 177 9.25 1.94 18.11
C LYS A 177 9.55 3.41 18.40
N VAL A 178 9.17 4.28 17.48
CA VAL A 178 9.23 5.72 17.67
C VAL A 178 7.87 6.18 18.19
N VAL A 179 7.85 6.89 19.31
CA VAL A 179 6.61 7.36 19.95
C VAL A 179 6.14 8.62 19.25
N GLU A 180 4.84 8.71 18.97
CA GLU A 180 4.24 9.91 18.40
C GLU A 180 4.55 11.16 19.25
N GLY A 181 4.96 12.23 18.58
CA GLY A 181 5.40 13.45 19.25
C GLY A 181 6.79 13.39 19.88
N SER A 182 7.58 12.33 19.72
CA SER A 182 9.01 12.35 20.08
C SER A 182 9.82 13.24 19.12
N PRO A 183 11.07 13.63 19.47
CA PRO A 183 11.97 14.34 18.55
C PRO A 183 12.17 13.60 17.21
N GLU A 184 12.38 12.29 17.26
CA GLU A 184 12.54 11.42 16.10
C GLU A 184 11.28 11.39 15.25
N TRP A 185 10.11 11.26 15.88
CA TRP A 185 8.83 11.27 15.19
C TRP A 185 8.61 12.58 14.46
N ARG A 186 8.83 13.72 15.13
CA ARG A 186 8.65 15.05 14.56
C ARG A 186 9.58 15.29 13.37
N ALA A 187 10.83 14.84 13.45
CA ALA A 187 11.78 14.97 12.34
C ALA A 187 11.28 14.26 11.08
N LEU A 188 10.83 13.00 11.23
CA LEU A 188 10.30 12.20 10.11
C LEU A 188 8.96 12.74 9.61
N ALA A 189 8.04 13.08 10.51
CA ALA A 189 6.70 13.58 10.18
C ALA A 189 6.76 14.92 9.46
N LYS A 190 7.68 15.83 9.84
CA LYS A 190 7.85 17.14 9.19
C LYS A 190 8.18 16.99 7.69
N LYS A 191 9.14 16.12 7.35
CA LYS A 191 9.50 15.87 5.95
C LYS A 191 8.42 15.14 5.15
N ASN A 192 7.54 14.41 5.85
CA ASN A 192 6.52 13.56 5.25
C ASN A 192 5.10 14.03 5.58
N HIS A 193 4.92 15.33 5.81
CA HIS A 193 3.66 15.89 6.30
C HIS A 193 2.48 15.65 5.36
N LEU A 194 2.70 15.63 4.03
CA LEU A 194 1.63 15.33 3.07
C LEU A 194 1.26 13.85 3.12
N ASP A 195 2.23 12.96 3.27
CA ASP A 195 1.98 11.53 3.48
C ASP A 195 1.23 11.28 4.80
N ILE A 196 1.53 12.02 5.88
CA ILE A 196 0.77 11.96 7.14
C ILE A 196 -0.70 12.32 6.89
N ILE A 197 -0.95 13.46 6.23
CA ILE A 197 -2.32 13.91 5.93
C ILE A 197 -3.04 12.91 5.01
N LEU A 198 -2.33 12.32 4.05
CA LEU A 198 -2.88 11.30 3.16
C LEU A 198 -3.21 10.01 3.93
N TYR A 199 -2.35 9.60 4.87
CA TYR A 199 -2.58 8.41 5.67
C TYR A 199 -3.81 8.55 6.57
N SER A 200 -3.97 9.68 7.27
CA SER A 200 -5.21 9.94 8.04
C SER A 200 -6.46 9.94 7.17
N TYR A 201 -6.34 10.39 5.92
CA TYR A 201 -7.43 10.28 4.96
C TYR A 201 -7.71 8.83 4.53
N ALA A 202 -6.67 8.02 4.35
CA ALA A 202 -6.81 6.59 4.08
C ALA A 202 -7.47 5.85 5.27
N GLU A 203 -7.12 6.19 6.51
CA GLU A 203 -7.79 5.64 7.71
C GLU A 203 -9.29 5.98 7.73
N ARG A 204 -9.64 7.23 7.39
CA ARG A 204 -11.05 7.62 7.26
C ARG A 204 -11.75 6.83 6.15
N LEU A 205 -11.15 6.73 4.97
CA LEU A 205 -11.72 5.95 3.86
C LEU A 205 -11.86 4.47 4.22
N PHE A 206 -10.93 3.92 4.98
CA PHE A 206 -11.03 2.55 5.49
C PHE A 206 -12.30 2.38 6.33
N GLU A 207 -12.62 3.29 7.24
CA GLU A 207 -13.89 3.16 7.97
C GLU A 207 -15.11 3.40 7.08
N GLU A 208 -15.10 4.44 6.24
CA GLU A 208 -16.22 4.78 5.33
C GLU A 208 -16.54 3.64 4.34
N GLN A 209 -15.52 2.90 3.88
CA GLN A 209 -15.70 1.79 2.94
C GLN A 209 -16.34 0.54 3.55
N LYS A 210 -16.38 0.41 4.88
CA LYS A 210 -16.86 -0.79 5.58
C LYS A 210 -18.26 -1.21 5.13
N GLN A 211 -19.23 -0.30 5.22
CA GLN A 211 -20.63 -0.57 4.89
C GLN A 211 -20.80 -0.94 3.41
N ILE A 212 -20.08 -0.24 2.52
CA ILE A 212 -20.12 -0.50 1.08
C ILE A 212 -19.58 -1.90 0.79
N ILE A 213 -18.45 -2.27 1.40
CA ILE A 213 -17.83 -3.59 1.18
C ILE A 213 -18.72 -4.71 1.72
N ASP A 214 -19.28 -4.55 2.92
CA ASP A 214 -20.13 -5.56 3.54
C ASP A 214 -21.43 -5.79 2.72
N SER A 215 -21.95 -4.76 2.06
CA SER A 215 -23.15 -4.89 1.21
C SER A 215 -22.99 -5.88 0.04
N TYR A 216 -21.77 -6.10 -0.48
CA TYR A 216 -21.54 -7.09 -1.54
C TYR A 216 -21.79 -8.52 -1.06
N THR A 217 -21.52 -8.83 0.21
CA THR A 217 -21.76 -10.17 0.77
C THR A 217 -23.25 -10.45 1.02
N ALA A 218 -24.05 -9.41 1.29
CA ALA A 218 -25.50 -9.54 1.47
C ALA A 218 -26.20 -9.85 0.13
N GLN A 219 -25.79 -9.20 -0.96
CA GLN A 219 -26.37 -9.39 -2.29
C GLN A 219 -26.11 -10.80 -2.87
N ASP A 220 -24.96 -11.40 -2.58
CA ASP A 220 -24.66 -12.78 -2.99
C ASP A 220 -25.51 -13.83 -2.26
N SER A 221 -26.06 -13.48 -1.09
CA SER A 221 -26.94 -14.36 -0.31
C SER A 221 -28.38 -14.35 -0.84
N GLU A 222 -28.85 -13.19 -1.34
CA GLU A 222 -30.18 -13.03 -1.94
C GLU A 222 -30.26 -13.59 -3.36
N ASN A 223 -29.17 -13.50 -4.16
CA ASN A 223 -29.12 -14.06 -5.51
C ASN A 223 -28.90 -15.59 -5.58
N LYS A 224 -28.68 -16.25 -4.44
CA LYS A 224 -28.52 -17.72 -4.32
C LYS A 224 -29.80 -18.43 -3.82
N GLN A 225 -30.91 -17.71 -3.63
CA GLN A 225 -32.26 -18.27 -3.37
C GLN A 225 -33.10 -18.29 -4.65
#